data_AF-I2JFC2-F1
#
_entry.id   AF-I2JFC2-F1
#
_cell.length_a   1.000
_cell.length_b   1.000
_cell.length_c   1.000
_cell.angle_alpha   90.00
_cell.angle_beta   90.00
_cell.angle_gamma   90.00
#
_symmetry.space_group_name_H-M   'P 1'
#
loop_
_entity.id
_entity.type
_entity.pdbx_description
1 polymer ?
#
loop_
_entity_poly.entity_id
_entity_poly.type
_entity_poly.pdbx_seq_one_letter_code
_entity_poly.pdbx_strand_id
1 'polypeptide(L)'
;MLKQQIRQIVQSNPDFAAVTPVIEKEVLHHDIMDVLIKQGVMQRLTFIGGTSLRMCYNSSRLSEDLDFNGGHDFKPSEFEGLESEIQTYIQNKYETEVWVNKPSSEQQGDTVSWKISIVKEPNRPDLPRQKMHIDV
;
A
#
# COMPACT_ATOMS: atom_id res chain seq x y z
N MET A 1 -17.21 -1.82 -2.39
CA MET A 1 -16.37 -1.91 -1.16
C MET A 1 -15.32 -3.03 -1.29
N LEU A 2 -14.13 -2.86 -0.70
CA LEU A 2 -13.01 -3.82 -0.80
C LEU A 2 -13.43 -5.26 -0.43
N LYS A 3 -14.11 -5.41 0.72
CA LYS A 3 -14.62 -6.71 1.19
C LYS A 3 -15.51 -7.43 0.18
N GLN A 4 -16.31 -6.71 -0.60
CA GLN A 4 -17.19 -7.32 -1.61
C GLN A 4 -16.38 -7.85 -2.80
N GLN A 5 -15.37 -7.10 -3.26
CA GLN A 5 -14.46 -7.54 -4.33
C GLN A 5 -13.67 -8.78 -3.89
N ILE A 6 -13.11 -8.75 -2.68
CA ILE A 6 -12.39 -9.90 -2.11
C ILE A 6 -13.31 -11.12 -1.98
N ARG A 7 -14.56 -10.93 -1.53
CA ARG A 7 -15.55 -12.01 -1.48
C ARG A 7 -15.81 -12.61 -2.87
N GLN A 8 -15.95 -11.79 -3.91
CA GLN A 8 -16.15 -12.27 -5.28
C GLN A 8 -14.94 -13.07 -5.81
N ILE A 9 -13.71 -12.63 -5.50
CA ILE A 9 -12.48 -13.34 -5.86
C ILE A 9 -12.44 -14.73 -5.21
N VAL A 10 -12.72 -14.81 -3.90
CA VAL A 10 -12.72 -16.07 -3.15
C VAL A 10 -13.89 -16.99 -3.57
N GLN A 11 -15.06 -16.44 -3.87
CA GLN A 11 -16.17 -17.23 -4.40
C GLN A 11 -15.84 -17.88 -5.74
N SER A 12 -15.09 -17.19 -6.59
CA SER A 12 -14.64 -17.70 -7.89
C SER A 12 -13.44 -18.64 -7.77
N ASN A 13 -12.68 -18.55 -6.66
CA ASN A 13 -11.46 -19.32 -6.40
C ASN A 13 -11.43 -19.76 -4.92
N PRO A 14 -12.16 -20.83 -4.54
CA PRO A 14 -12.31 -21.20 -3.13
C PRO A 14 -11.00 -21.46 -2.38
N ASP A 15 -9.96 -21.92 -3.07
CA ASP A 15 -8.62 -22.16 -2.51
C ASP A 15 -7.96 -20.88 -1.95
N PHE A 16 -8.41 -19.72 -2.41
CA PHE A 16 -7.93 -18.42 -1.94
C PHE A 16 -8.47 -18.01 -0.57
N ALA A 17 -9.46 -18.72 -0.02
CA ALA A 17 -10.04 -18.40 1.27
C ALA A 17 -8.98 -18.28 2.37
N ALA A 18 -7.99 -19.19 2.39
CA ALA A 18 -6.91 -19.22 3.37
C ALA A 18 -5.93 -18.04 3.25
N VAL A 19 -5.80 -17.44 2.05
CA VAL A 19 -4.86 -16.35 1.75
C VAL A 19 -5.56 -15.01 1.51
N THR A 20 -6.84 -14.90 1.89
CA THR A 20 -7.65 -13.69 1.75
C THR A 20 -6.93 -12.39 2.20
N PRO A 21 -6.24 -12.34 3.36
CA PRO A 21 -5.53 -11.13 3.79
C PRO A 21 -4.40 -10.70 2.86
N VAL A 22 -3.77 -11.67 2.16
CA VAL A 22 -2.70 -11.42 1.19
C VAL A 22 -3.28 -10.81 -0.07
N ILE A 23 -4.37 -11.38 -0.59
CA ILE A 23 -5.05 -10.87 -1.79
C ILE A 23 -5.56 -9.46 -1.56
N GLU A 24 -6.16 -9.21 -0.39
CA GLU A 24 -6.58 -7.87 0.02
C GLU A 24 -5.42 -6.88 -0.02
N LYS A 25 -4.26 -7.29 0.49
CA LYS A 25 -3.04 -6.48 0.45
C LYS A 25 -2.55 -6.22 -0.96
N GLU A 26 -2.52 -7.24 -1.81
CA GLU A 26 -2.05 -7.14 -3.20
C GLU A 26 -2.94 -6.19 -4.02
N VAL A 27 -4.27 -6.24 -3.84
CA VAL A 27 -5.19 -5.26 -4.44
C VAL A 27 -4.85 -3.83 -3.99
N LEU A 28 -4.60 -3.64 -2.69
CA LEU A 28 -4.24 -2.34 -2.16
C LEU A 28 -2.85 -1.85 -2.61
N HIS A 29 -1.88 -2.74 -2.80
CA HIS A 29 -0.58 -2.40 -3.39
C HIS A 29 -0.75 -1.85 -4.80
N HIS A 30 -1.58 -2.48 -5.64
CA HIS A 30 -1.86 -1.98 -6.98
C HIS A 30 -2.51 -0.59 -6.96
N ASP A 31 -3.39 -0.33 -6.00
CA ASP A 31 -4.04 0.97 -5.84
C ASP A 31 -3.08 2.06 -5.40
N ILE A 32 -2.20 1.76 -4.45
CA ILE A 32 -1.16 2.69 -4.02
C ILE A 32 -0.22 2.98 -5.20
N MET A 33 0.18 1.95 -5.96
CA MET A 33 1.00 2.13 -7.15
C MET A 33 0.34 3.02 -8.20
N ASP A 34 -0.98 2.89 -8.42
CA ASP A 34 -1.74 3.77 -9.32
C ASP A 34 -1.67 5.24 -8.86
N VAL A 35 -1.80 5.50 -7.55
CA VAL A 35 -1.63 6.85 -6.99
C VAL A 35 -0.20 7.36 -7.20
N LEU A 36 0.82 6.55 -6.88
CA LEU A 36 2.23 6.93 -7.05
C LEU A 36 2.58 7.26 -8.51
N ILE A 37 2.03 6.51 -9.46
CA ILE A 37 2.21 6.76 -10.90
C ILE A 37 1.54 8.08 -11.29
N LYS A 38 0.29 8.30 -10.89
CA LYS A 38 -0.48 9.52 -11.23
C LYS A 38 0.12 10.79 -10.67
N GLN A 39 0.70 10.71 -9.46
CA GLN A 39 1.39 11.82 -8.81
C GLN A 39 2.84 12.01 -9.30
N GLY A 40 3.29 11.21 -10.27
CA GLY A 40 4.64 11.31 -10.84
C GLY A 40 5.76 10.82 -9.92
N VAL A 41 5.44 10.26 -8.75
CA VAL A 41 6.40 9.77 -7.75
C VAL A 41 7.35 8.74 -8.35
N MET A 42 6.80 7.83 -9.16
CA MET A 42 7.55 6.75 -9.82
C MET A 42 8.63 7.23 -10.80
N GLN A 43 8.64 8.52 -11.19
CA GLN A 43 9.68 9.08 -12.06
C GLN A 43 10.99 9.37 -11.32
N ARG A 44 10.92 9.44 -9.98
CA ARG A 44 12.05 9.77 -9.09
C ARG A 44 12.53 8.58 -8.27
N LEU A 45 11.77 7.49 -8.25
CA LEU A 45 12.01 6.32 -7.42
C LEU A 45 12.21 5.06 -8.27
N THR A 46 13.14 4.20 -7.84
CA THR A 46 13.29 2.85 -8.41
C THR A 46 12.55 1.85 -7.53
N PHE A 47 11.59 1.11 -8.07
CA PHE A 47 10.87 0.09 -7.32
C PHE A 47 11.74 -1.16 -7.10
N ILE A 48 11.93 -1.54 -5.84
CA ILE A 48 12.84 -2.61 -5.41
C ILE A 48 12.14 -3.60 -4.46
N GLY A 49 12.91 -4.47 -3.81
CA GLY A 49 12.44 -5.27 -2.68
C GLY A 49 11.46 -6.39 -2.99
N GLY A 50 10.70 -6.76 -1.94
CA GLY A 50 9.76 -7.88 -1.89
C GLY A 50 8.76 -7.89 -3.06
N THR A 51 8.19 -6.71 -3.20
CA THR A 51 6.90 -6.50 -3.84
C THR A 51 7.06 -6.19 -5.31
N SER A 52 8.21 -5.63 -5.72
CA SER A 52 8.60 -5.53 -7.13
C SER A 52 8.79 -6.90 -7.79
N LEU A 53 9.38 -7.88 -7.11
CA LEU A 53 9.47 -9.25 -7.66
C LEU A 53 8.09 -9.88 -7.80
N ARG A 54 7.15 -9.59 -6.89
CA ARG A 54 5.78 -10.06 -6.99
C ARG A 54 5.07 -9.43 -8.19
N MET A 55 5.00 -8.10 -8.25
CA MET A 55 4.21 -7.38 -9.26
C MET A 55 4.85 -7.36 -10.65
N CYS A 56 6.18 -7.22 -10.76
CA CYS A 56 6.86 -7.07 -12.05
C CYS A 56 7.36 -8.39 -12.64
N TYR A 57 7.59 -9.41 -11.79
CA TYR A 57 8.19 -10.68 -12.22
C TYR A 57 7.38 -11.92 -11.80
N ASN A 58 6.15 -11.71 -11.30
CA ASN A 58 5.22 -12.78 -10.90
C ASN A 58 5.81 -13.78 -9.89
N SER A 59 6.64 -13.30 -8.95
CA SER A 59 7.15 -14.13 -7.85
C SER A 59 6.01 -14.72 -7.02
N SER A 60 6.17 -15.96 -6.53
CA SER A 60 5.17 -16.65 -5.73
C SER A 60 5.20 -16.28 -4.23
N ARG A 61 6.13 -15.41 -3.81
CA ARG A 61 6.27 -15.01 -2.40
C ARG A 61 5.19 -14.03 -1.97
N LEU A 62 4.88 -14.07 -0.67
CA LEU A 62 4.06 -13.04 -0.02
C LEU A 62 4.80 -11.70 0.00
N SER A 63 4.00 -10.64 0.00
CA SER A 63 4.45 -9.26 -0.19
C SER A 63 3.72 -8.37 0.81
N GLU A 64 4.46 -7.52 1.51
CA GLU A 64 3.93 -6.78 2.67
C GLU A 64 3.95 -5.26 2.45
N ASP A 65 5.10 -4.73 2.03
CA ASP A 65 5.39 -3.29 1.94
C ASP A 65 5.81 -2.89 0.52
N LEU A 66 5.82 -1.60 0.19
CA LEU A 66 6.30 -1.10 -1.09
C LEU A 66 7.67 -0.46 -0.92
N ASP A 67 8.71 -1.14 -1.39
CA ASP A 67 10.10 -0.69 -1.22
C ASP A 67 10.61 0.04 -2.46
N PHE A 68 11.23 1.20 -2.27
CA PHE A 68 11.83 2.01 -3.33
C PHE A 68 13.25 2.40 -2.97
N ASN A 69 14.03 2.77 -3.98
CA ASN A 69 15.27 3.51 -3.82
C ASN A 69 15.07 4.92 -4.38
N GLY A 70 15.31 5.94 -3.54
CA GLY A 70 15.19 7.34 -3.93
C GLY A 70 16.45 7.97 -4.55
N GLY A 71 17.60 7.28 -4.48
CA GLY A 71 18.89 7.85 -4.87
C GLY A 71 19.43 8.88 -3.86
N HIS A 72 20.60 9.44 -4.16
CA HIS A 72 21.35 10.31 -3.25
C HIS A 72 20.70 11.68 -3.01
N ASP A 73 19.93 12.19 -3.96
CA ASP A 73 19.26 13.49 -3.89
C ASP A 73 17.83 13.40 -3.34
N PHE A 74 17.42 12.22 -2.88
CA PHE A 74 16.07 11.99 -2.37
C PHE A 74 15.76 12.90 -1.18
N LYS A 75 14.60 13.56 -1.25
CA LYS A 75 14.08 14.35 -0.14
C LYS A 75 12.61 14.00 0.08
N PRO A 76 12.21 13.52 1.27
CA PRO A 76 10.80 13.25 1.57
C PRO A 76 9.88 14.43 1.32
N SER A 77 10.39 15.66 1.50
CA SER A 77 9.65 16.90 1.24
C SER A 77 9.25 17.11 -0.22
N GLU A 78 9.87 16.42 -1.17
CA GLU A 78 9.46 16.44 -2.59
C GLU A 78 8.12 15.72 -2.82
N PHE A 79 7.65 14.96 -1.82
CA PHE A 79 6.42 14.17 -1.85
C PHE A 79 5.41 14.64 -0.81
N GLU A 80 5.47 15.90 -0.37
CA GLU A 80 4.44 16.49 0.51
C GLU A 80 3.06 16.40 -0.14
N GLY A 81 2.07 15.98 0.64
CA GLY A 81 0.69 15.77 0.17
C GLY A 81 0.42 14.34 -0.33
N LEU A 82 1.45 13.50 -0.52
CA LEU A 82 1.27 12.11 -0.94
C LEU A 82 0.38 11.32 0.04
N GLU A 83 0.51 11.58 1.34
CA GLU A 83 -0.33 10.96 2.36
C GLU A 83 -1.81 11.29 2.15
N SER A 84 -2.12 12.54 1.79
CA SER A 84 -3.48 13.00 1.53
C SER A 84 -4.04 12.38 0.25
N GLU A 85 -3.24 12.31 -0.83
CA GLU A 85 -3.63 11.71 -2.09
C GLU A 85 -3.96 10.21 -1.95
N ILE A 86 -3.09 9.45 -1.28
CA ILE A 86 -3.32 8.02 -1.02
C ILE A 86 -4.57 7.84 -0.15
N GLN A 87 -4.68 8.62 0.93
CA GLN A 87 -5.80 8.53 1.85
C GLN A 87 -7.12 8.80 1.13
N THR A 88 -7.22 9.91 0.40
CA THR A 88 -8.43 10.29 -0.34
C THR A 88 -8.79 9.25 -1.40
N TYR A 89 -7.82 8.75 -2.16
CA TYR A 89 -8.07 7.74 -3.18
C TYR A 89 -8.69 6.47 -2.59
N ILE A 90 -8.04 5.88 -1.58
CA ILE A 90 -8.47 4.60 -1.01
C ILE A 90 -9.79 4.76 -0.24
N GLN A 91 -9.96 5.85 0.52
CA GLN A 91 -11.22 6.14 1.22
C GLN A 91 -12.39 6.24 0.24
N ASN A 92 -12.23 6.98 -0.87
CA ASN A 92 -13.30 7.16 -1.85
C ASN A 92 -13.60 5.86 -2.60
N LYS A 93 -12.57 5.08 -2.94
CA LYS A 93 -12.73 3.83 -3.69
C LYS A 93 -13.44 2.74 -2.87
N TYR A 94 -13.16 2.66 -1.58
CA TYR A 94 -13.62 1.55 -0.74
C TYR A 94 -14.63 1.91 0.33
N GLU A 95 -14.94 3.21 0.50
CA GLU A 95 -15.86 3.72 1.51
C GLU A 95 -15.49 3.24 2.91
N THR A 96 -14.19 3.28 3.23
CA THR A 96 -13.63 2.84 4.51
C THR A 96 -12.66 3.88 5.05
N GLU A 97 -12.45 3.89 6.37
CA GLU A 97 -11.48 4.78 7.00
C GLU A 97 -10.05 4.34 6.71
N VAL A 98 -9.21 5.31 6.37
CA VAL A 98 -7.80 5.13 6.04
C VAL A 98 -7.01 6.20 6.77
N TRP A 99 -5.87 5.82 7.33
CA TRP A 99 -4.88 6.75 7.85
C TRP A 99 -3.57 6.55 7.11
N VAL A 100 -3.01 7.63 6.60
CA VAL A 100 -1.66 7.64 6.03
C VAL A 100 -0.81 8.63 6.82
N ASN A 101 0.21 8.12 7.48
CA ASN A 101 1.15 8.96 8.22
C ASN A 101 2.38 9.19 7.36
N LYS A 102 2.77 10.46 7.19
CA LYS A 102 4.02 10.83 6.55
C LYS A 102 5.24 10.48 7.41
N PRO A 103 6.45 10.42 6.83
CA PRO A 103 7.65 10.09 7.60
C PRO A 103 7.92 11.13 8.69
N SER A 104 8.42 10.66 9.85
CA SER A 104 8.77 11.54 10.98
C SER A 104 10.02 12.36 10.67
N SER A 105 10.10 13.58 11.19
CA SER A 105 11.30 14.42 11.11
C SER A 105 12.50 13.89 11.90
N GLU A 106 12.27 13.01 12.88
CA GLU A 106 13.29 12.41 13.75
C GLU A 106 13.81 11.06 13.22
N GLN A 107 14.04 10.95 11.92
CA GLN A 107 14.52 9.69 11.33
C GLN A 107 15.89 9.28 11.85
N GLN A 108 15.98 8.02 12.28
CA GLN A 108 17.24 7.30 12.48
C GLN A 108 17.43 6.33 11.31
N GLY A 109 18.47 6.53 10.51
CA GLY A 109 18.82 5.68 9.37
C GLY A 109 18.49 6.30 8.01
N ASP A 110 18.77 5.53 6.94
CA ASP A 110 18.69 5.98 5.55
C ASP A 110 17.34 5.66 4.88
N THR A 111 16.33 5.24 5.66
CA THR A 111 15.01 4.85 5.15
C THR A 111 13.93 5.76 5.68
N VAL A 112 13.05 6.18 4.77
CA VAL A 112 11.86 6.95 5.12
C VAL A 112 10.61 6.14 4.86
N SER A 113 9.64 6.22 5.77
CA SER A 113 8.45 5.36 5.70
C SER A 113 7.16 6.18 5.77
N TRP A 114 6.31 6.06 4.75
CA TRP A 114 4.90 6.39 4.87
C TRP A 114 4.15 5.17 5.41
N LYS A 115 3.36 5.36 6.48
CA LYS A 115 2.65 4.26 7.15
C LYS A 115 1.16 4.33 6.86
N ILE A 116 0.64 3.30 6.20
CA ILE A 116 -0.76 3.20 5.79
C ILE A 116 -1.48 2.22 6.71
N SER A 117 -2.67 2.60 7.18
CA SER A 117 -3.55 1.75 7.99
C SER A 117 -4.99 1.89 7.50
N ILE A 118 -5.63 0.77 7.16
CA ILE A 118 -6.95 0.73 6.53
C ILE A 118 -7.89 -0.12 7.38
N VAL A 119 -9.09 0.38 7.66
CA VAL A 119 -10.14 -0.40 8.33
C VAL A 119 -10.68 -1.45 7.34
N LYS A 120 -10.69 -2.71 7.78
CA LYS A 120 -11.22 -3.83 6.97
C LYS A 120 -12.74 -3.81 6.86
N GLU A 121 -13.40 -3.45 7.96
CA GLU A 121 -14.84 -3.42 8.10
C GLU A 121 -15.28 -2.22 8.97
N PRO A 122 -16.00 -1.23 8.42
CA PRO A 122 -16.37 -0.01 9.15
C PRO A 122 -17.10 -0.28 10.47
N ASN A 123 -17.91 -1.35 10.54
CA ASN A 123 -18.71 -1.71 11.70
C ASN A 123 -18.01 -2.69 12.67
N ARG A 124 -16.72 -3.01 12.44
CA ARG A 124 -15.95 -3.97 13.24
C ARG A 124 -14.56 -3.42 13.59
N PRO A 125 -14.49 -2.39 14.45
CA PRO A 125 -13.22 -1.77 14.86
C PRO A 125 -12.32 -2.72 15.68
N ASP A 126 -12.86 -3.84 16.14
CA ASP A 126 -12.14 -4.91 16.83
C ASP A 126 -11.24 -5.73 15.90
N LEU A 127 -11.51 -5.71 14.58
CA LEU A 127 -10.69 -6.43 13.61
C LEU A 127 -9.36 -5.71 13.37
N PRO A 128 -8.25 -6.47 13.20
CA PRO A 128 -6.96 -5.86 12.90
C PRO A 128 -7.04 -5.11 11.57
N ARG A 129 -6.54 -3.87 11.58
CA ARG A 129 -6.42 -3.04 10.37
C ARG A 129 -5.44 -3.66 9.38
N GLN A 130 -5.69 -3.46 8.09
CA GLN A 130 -4.70 -3.77 7.06
C GLN A 130 -3.61 -2.70 7.09
N LYS A 131 -2.35 -3.10 7.24
CA LYS A 131 -1.21 -2.18 7.33
C LYS A 131 -0.21 -2.47 6.22
N MET A 132 0.37 -1.40 5.67
CA MET A 132 1.42 -1.43 4.65
C MET A 132 2.30 -0.20 4.85
N HIS A 133 3.57 -0.30 4.47
CA HIS A 133 4.47 0.82 4.37
C HIS A 133 4.82 1.13 2.91
N ILE A 134 5.15 2.38 2.65
CA ILE A 134 5.93 2.79 1.49
C ILE A 134 7.28 3.23 2.05
N ASP A 135 8.30 2.43 1.76
CA ASP A 135 9.66 2.64 2.24
C ASP A 135 10.53 3.12 1.07
N VAL A 136 11.29 4.19 1.28
CA VAL A 136 12.18 4.79 0.28
C VAL A 136 13.56 5.02 0.87
#